data_AF-A0A956KRJ6-F1
#
_entry.id   AF-A0A956KRJ6-F1
#
_cell.length_a   1.000
_cell.length_b   1.000
_cell.length_c   1.000
_cell.angle_alpha   90.00
_cell.angle_beta   90.00
_cell.angle_gamma   90.00
#
_symmetry.space_group_name_H-M   'P 1'
#
loop_
_entity.id
_entity.type
_entity.pdbx_description
1 polymer ?
#
loop_
_entity_poly.entity_id
_entity_poly.type
_entity_poly.pdbx_seq_one_letter_code
_entity_poly.pdbx_strand_id
1 'polypeptide(L)'
;HVIGVESGFVWGLESLGSRVNQLQHFNHYTGDPGYSAEYLRRLRAVTPQSVKQAAATYLSKPKAKIFTRPVPPESKQEGKGKAKAEVTSKKGGQQ
;
A
#
# COMPACT_ATOMS: atom_id res chain seq x y z
N HIS A 1 0.83 -7.07 12.88
CA HIS A 1 1.83 -7.96 13.50
C HIS A 1 2.87 -8.31 12.45
N VAL A 2 4.18 -8.17 12.75
CA VAL A 2 5.26 -8.29 11.74
C VAL A 2 5.41 -9.71 11.17
N ILE A 3 4.88 -10.71 11.88
CA ILE A 3 4.89 -12.14 11.51
C ILE A 3 4.41 -12.38 10.08
N GLY A 4 3.38 -11.68 9.61
CA GLY A 4 2.85 -11.87 8.24
C GLY A 4 3.82 -11.42 7.14
N VAL A 5 4.64 -10.40 7.39
CA VAL A 5 5.61 -9.88 6.42
C VAL A 5 6.80 -10.84 6.30
N GLU A 6 7.30 -11.33 7.44
CA GLU A 6 8.41 -12.28 7.47
C GLU A 6 8.03 -13.61 6.83
N SER A 7 6.88 -14.18 7.19
CA SER A 7 6.38 -15.39 6.53
C SER A 7 6.20 -15.17 5.03
N GLY A 8 5.61 -14.05 4.61
CA GLY A 8 5.45 -13.72 3.19
C GLY A 8 6.78 -13.64 2.43
N PHE A 9 7.83 -13.11 3.06
CA PHE A 9 9.17 -13.11 2.48
C PHE A 9 9.71 -14.54 2.30
N VAL A 10 9.61 -15.39 3.33
CA VAL A 10 10.13 -16.77 3.27
C VAL A 10 9.38 -17.60 2.23
N TRP A 11 8.05 -17.59 2.24
CA TRP A 11 7.22 -18.29 1.26
C TRP A 11 7.45 -17.76 -0.16
N GLY A 12 7.71 -16.45 -0.30
CA GLY A 12 8.04 -15.83 -1.58
C GLY A 12 9.31 -16.41 -2.23
N LEU A 13 10.21 -17.05 -1.48
CA LEU A 13 11.46 -17.62 -1.96
C LEU A 13 11.33 -19.08 -2.42
N GLU A 14 10.14 -19.68 -2.48
CA GLU A 14 9.99 -21.09 -2.86
C GLU A 14 10.55 -21.38 -4.27
N SER A 15 10.20 -20.55 -5.26
CA SER A 15 10.61 -20.75 -6.65
C SER A 15 12.03 -20.25 -6.93
N LEU A 16 12.74 -20.91 -7.86
CA LEU A 16 14.06 -20.45 -8.32
C LEU A 16 14.00 -19.04 -8.91
N GLY A 17 12.97 -18.75 -9.72
CA GLY A 17 12.79 -17.43 -10.32
C GLY A 17 12.63 -16.34 -9.25
N SER A 18 11.86 -16.60 -8.20
CA SER A 18 11.71 -15.67 -7.09
C SER A 18 13.02 -15.43 -6.36
N ARG A 19 13.83 -16.49 -6.12
CA ARG A 19 15.15 -16.35 -5.47
C ARG A 19 16.10 -15.49 -6.30
N VAL A 20 16.17 -15.74 -7.62
CA VAL A 20 17.03 -14.95 -8.53
C VAL A 20 16.59 -13.49 -8.54
N ASN A 21 15.28 -13.24 -8.63
CA ASN A 21 14.75 -11.88 -8.55
C ASN A 21 15.09 -11.20 -7.21
N GLN A 22 15.02 -11.93 -6.10
CA GLN A 22 15.36 -11.39 -4.78
C GLN A 22 16.85 -11.03 -4.68
N LEU A 23 17.75 -11.90 -5.17
CA LEU A 23 19.19 -11.63 -5.21
C LEU A 23 19.50 -10.38 -6.03
N GLN A 24 18.87 -10.24 -7.21
CA GLN A 24 19.07 -9.07 -8.06
C GLN A 24 18.51 -7.81 -7.38
N HIS A 25 17.32 -7.88 -6.79
CA HIS A 25 16.72 -6.78 -6.05
C HIS A 25 17.65 -6.27 -4.94
N PHE A 26 18.19 -7.16 -4.11
CA PHE A 26 19.12 -6.76 -3.06
C PHE A 26 20.41 -6.19 -3.64
N ASN A 27 21.02 -6.85 -4.63
CA ASN A 27 22.20 -6.30 -5.29
C ASN A 27 21.96 -4.88 -5.86
N HIS A 28 20.81 -4.62 -6.45
CA HIS A 28 20.49 -3.31 -7.03
C HIS A 28 20.32 -2.21 -5.97
N TYR A 29 19.63 -2.49 -4.87
CA TYR A 29 19.28 -1.46 -3.88
C TYR A 29 20.23 -1.36 -2.69
N THR A 30 20.91 -2.45 -2.32
CA THR A 30 21.82 -2.50 -1.17
C THR A 30 23.27 -2.72 -1.58
N GLY A 31 23.54 -3.12 -2.83
CA GLY A 31 24.87 -3.52 -3.30
C GLY A 31 25.32 -4.89 -2.78
N ASP A 32 24.47 -5.58 -2.00
CA ASP A 32 24.77 -6.87 -1.39
C ASP A 32 23.69 -7.89 -1.77
N PRO A 33 23.96 -8.86 -2.66
CA PRO A 33 23.00 -9.90 -3.00
C PRO A 33 22.63 -10.79 -1.80
N GLY A 34 23.49 -10.89 -0.78
CA GLY A 34 23.30 -11.68 0.44
C GLY A 34 22.47 -11.01 1.54
N TYR A 35 21.88 -9.84 1.28
CA TYR A 35 21.27 -8.97 2.30
C TYR A 35 20.04 -9.56 3.04
N SER A 36 19.55 -10.74 2.67
CA SER A 36 18.37 -11.38 3.26
C SER A 36 18.40 -11.49 4.79
N ALA A 37 19.54 -11.85 5.37
CA ALA A 37 19.66 -12.00 6.83
C ALA A 37 19.53 -10.66 7.56
N GLU A 38 20.18 -9.62 7.01
CA GLU A 38 20.09 -8.26 7.53
C GLU A 38 18.69 -7.68 7.36
N TYR A 39 18.04 -7.95 6.21
CA TYR A 39 16.64 -7.58 5.98
C TYR A 39 15.71 -8.16 7.06
N LEU A 40 15.82 -9.46 7.35
CA LEU A 40 15.02 -10.12 8.38
C LEU A 40 15.34 -9.58 9.79
N ARG A 41 16.61 -9.34 10.10
CA ARG A 41 17.03 -8.73 11.37
C ARG A 41 16.39 -7.36 11.56
N ARG A 42 16.40 -6.51 10.52
CA ARG A 42 15.78 -5.18 10.54
C ARG A 42 14.27 -5.27 10.71
N LEU A 43 13.62 -6.22 10.02
CA LEU A 43 12.17 -6.43 10.11
C LEU A 43 11.76 -6.83 11.53
N ARG A 44 12.49 -7.75 12.16
CA ARG A 44 12.24 -8.20 13.55
C ARG A 44 12.48 -7.11 14.59
N ALA A 45 13.34 -6.13 14.30
CA ALA A 45 13.61 -5.00 15.18
C ALA A 45 12.56 -3.87 15.10
N VAL A 46 11.58 -3.96 14.19
CA VAL A 46 10.54 -2.92 14.02
C VAL A 46 9.66 -2.85 15.26
N THR A 47 9.47 -1.63 15.78
CA THR A 47 8.58 -1.35 16.90
C THR A 47 7.39 -0.49 16.46
N PRO A 48 6.27 -0.48 17.20
CA PRO A 48 5.16 0.43 16.90
C PRO A 48 5.58 1.90 16.92
N GLN A 49 6.51 2.27 17.80
CA GLN A 49 7.04 3.63 17.88
C GLN A 49 7.87 3.99 16.63
N SER A 50 8.74 3.11 16.15
CA SER A 50 9.54 3.37 14.95
C SER A 50 8.66 3.55 13.71
N VAL A 51 7.53 2.82 13.63
CA VAL A 51 6.54 3.01 12.55
C VAL A 51 5.89 4.40 12.63
N LYS A 52 5.48 4.84 13.83
CA LYS A 52 4.91 6.19 14.02
C LYS A 52 5.92 7.28 13.66
N GLN A 53 7.19 7.11 14.05
CA GLN A 53 8.25 8.05 13.70
C GLN A 53 8.49 8.09 12.18
N ALA A 54 8.57 6.94 11.51
CA ALA A 54 8.71 6.89 10.06
C ALA A 54 7.54 7.58 9.35
N ALA A 55 6.30 7.37 9.81
CA ALA A 55 5.13 8.06 9.29
C ALA A 55 5.25 9.58 9.45
N ALA A 56 5.67 10.06 10.63
CA ALA A 56 5.89 11.49 10.84
C ALA A 56 6.99 12.06 9.94
N THR A 57 8.08 11.31 9.68
CA THR A 57 9.17 11.76 8.81
C THR A 57 8.72 11.85 7.35
N TYR A 58 8.17 10.75 6.80
CA TYR A 58 7.93 10.62 5.36
C TYR A 58 6.54 11.08 4.90
N LEU A 59 5.54 11.07 5.78
CA LEU A 59 4.15 11.44 5.47
C LEU A 59 3.74 12.79 6.09
N SER A 60 4.71 13.60 6.52
CA SER A 60 4.50 14.92 7.17
C SER A 60 3.74 15.94 6.32
N LYS A 61 3.78 15.81 4.99
CA LYS A 61 3.12 16.74 4.07
C LYS A 61 2.06 15.99 3.27
N PRO A 62 0.85 16.54 3.10
CA PRO A 62 -0.12 15.98 2.17
C PRO A 62 0.48 16.04 0.76
N LYS A 63 0.97 14.90 0.26
CA LYS A 63 1.51 14.75 -1.09
C LYS A 63 0.57 13.82 -1.86
N ALA A 64 -0.41 14.40 -2.54
CA ALA A 64 -1.19 13.70 -3.55
C ALA A 64 -0.79 14.25 -4.92
N LYS A 65 -0.14 13.43 -5.75
CA LYS A 65 0.06 13.74 -7.18
C LYS A 65 -0.95 12.91 -7.97
N ILE A 66 -1.99 13.57 -8.47
CA ILE A 66 -3.00 12.93 -9.31
C ILE A 66 -2.58 13.15 -10.77
N PHE A 67 -2.23 12.05 -11.44
CA PHE A 67 -2.00 12.06 -12.89
C PHE A 67 -3.28 11.59 -13.57
N THR A 68 -4.06 12.54 -14.09
CA THR A 68 -5.26 12.22 -14.87
C THR A 68 -4.88 12.10 -16.34
N ARG A 69 -5.15 10.96 -16.97
CA ARG A 69 -5.08 10.80 -18.42
C ARG A 69 -6.42 11.25 -19.02
N PRO A 70 -6.49 12.33 -19.81
CA PRO A 70 -7.74 12.73 -20.46
C PRO A 70 -8.20 11.64 -21.42
N VAL A 71 -9.50 11.33 -21.38
CA VAL A 71 -10.15 10.49 -22.40
C VAL A 71 -10.71 11.42 -23.48
N PRO A 72 -10.56 11.11 -24.78
CA PRO A 72 -11.17 11.89 -25.86
C PRO A 72 -12.68 12.06 -25.62
N PRO A 73 -13.27 13.21 -26.02
CA PRO A 73 -14.63 13.61 -25.66
C PRO A 73 -15.73 12.64 -26.10
N GLU A 74 -15.42 11.66 -26.96
CA GLU A 74 -16.39 10.78 -27.62
C GLU A 74 -16.69 9.48 -26.85
N SER A 75 -16.23 9.37 -25.59
CA SER A 75 -16.56 8.21 -24.74
C SER A 75 -16.99 8.59 -23.32
N LYS A 76 -17.74 9.70 -23.18
CA LYS A 76 -18.55 9.91 -21.97
C LYS A 76 -19.68 8.86 -21.94
N GLN A 77 -19.37 7.69 -21.40
CA GLN A 77 -20.41 6.80 -20.90
C GLN A 77 -20.95 7.39 -19.60
N GLU A 78 -22.18 7.90 -19.68
CA GLU A 78 -22.97 8.33 -18.52
C GLU A 78 -23.26 7.11 -17.62
N GLY A 79 -22.39 6.89 -16.64
CA GLY A 79 -22.63 5.93 -15.56
C GLY A 79 -23.69 6.44 -14.59
N LYS A 80 -24.97 6.19 -14.90
CA LYS A 80 -26.07 6.23 -13.94
C LYS A 80 -25.79 5.22 -12.81
N GLY A 81 -25.53 5.72 -11.61
CA GLY A 81 -25.50 4.93 -10.37
C GLY A 81 -26.35 5.61 -9.31
N LYS A 82 -27.67 5.37 -9.33
CA LYS A 82 -28.58 5.73 -8.24
C LYS A 82 -28.17 4.96 -6.99
N ALA A 83 -27.73 5.66 -5.95
CA ALA A 83 -27.71 5.16 -4.57
C ALA A 83 -27.78 6.32 -3.57
N LYS A 84 -29.01 6.81 -3.33
CA LYS A 84 -29.41 7.42 -2.05
C LYS A 84 -30.66 6.63 -1.65
N ALA A 85 -30.52 5.58 -0.86
CA ALA A 85 -30.54 5.67 0.60
C ALA A 85 -31.85 6.31 1.08
N GLU A 86 -32.91 5.51 1.00
CA GLU A 86 -34.04 5.60 1.91
C GLU A 86 -33.55 5.24 3.33
N VAL A 87 -34.03 6.00 4.32
CA VAL A 87 -34.11 5.75 5.77
C VAL A 87 -33.78 7.03 6.58
N THR A 88 -34.76 7.37 7.44
CA THR A 88 -34.77 8.28 8.60
C THR A 88 -35.00 9.80 8.43
N SER A 89 -36.27 10.17 8.63
CA SER A 89 -36.78 10.93 9.79
C SER A 89 -36.31 12.38 10.02
N LYS A 90 -37.24 13.34 9.84
CA LYS A 90 -37.56 14.39 10.83
C LYS A 90 -38.86 15.17 10.49
N LYS A 91 -39.92 14.84 11.22
CA LYS A 91 -40.86 15.70 11.98
C LYS A 91 -41.12 17.17 11.52
N GLY A 92 -42.40 17.49 11.29
CA GLY A 92 -43.03 18.83 11.32
C GLY A 92 -43.56 19.28 9.95
N GLY A 93 -44.82 19.68 9.70
CA GLY A 93 -46.04 19.89 10.49
C GLY A 93 -47.04 20.67 9.60
N GLN A 94 -48.35 20.51 9.88
CA GLN A 94 -49.48 21.36 9.44
C GLN A 94 -49.75 21.41 7.90
N GLN A 95 -50.96 21.32 7.36
CA GLN A 95 -52.31 21.73 7.80
C GLN A 95 -53.35 20.73 7.30
#